data_AF-A0A0R3WYK4-F1
#
_entry.id   AF-A0A0R3WYK4-F1
#
_cell.length_a   1.000
_cell.length_b   1.000
_cell.length_c   1.000
_cell.angle_alpha   90.00
_cell.angle_beta   90.00
_cell.angle_gamma   90.00
#
_symmetry.space_group_name_H-M   'P 1'
#
loop_
_entity.id
_entity.type
_entity.pdbx_description
1 polymer ?
#
loop_
_entity_poly.entity_id
_entity_poly.type
_entity_poly.pdbx_seq_one_letter_code
_entity_poly.pdbx_strand_id
1 'polypeptide(L)'
;LSYNYISDISPIFASEYLTYLKADHNRIIKAGNAKALQHLQFYDLSYNKLTCTDYINHGRLKHLILNYNEITTLKGVEGPPLNQFKLRSLETLELRGNKITSSEGLGELHDLKTLYFSENLLRSVENISSMRGLVRLHLRDNSIRHLDGFLQGPPNLQYLNLRGNQIKRWPEIKKLTSLSTLKILILSGEFMPSPCWDFSCFSWHFTRKNFKPIIK
;
A
#
# COMPACT_ATOMS: atom_id res chain seq x y z
N LEU A 1 6.88 -15.15 -18.12
CA LEU A 1 7.71 -16.09 -17.32
C LEU A 1 6.91 -16.73 -16.18
N SER A 2 5.59 -16.55 -16.14
CA SER A 2 4.74 -17.04 -15.04
C SER A 2 4.74 -18.55 -14.88
N TYR A 3 4.48 -19.07 -13.68
CA TYR A 3 4.31 -20.51 -13.39
C TYR A 3 5.52 -21.36 -13.80
N ASN A 4 6.69 -20.99 -13.30
CA ASN A 4 7.94 -21.70 -13.56
C ASN A 4 8.71 -21.89 -12.25
N TYR A 5 9.95 -22.38 -12.35
CA TYR A 5 10.87 -22.54 -11.22
C TYR A 5 12.04 -21.56 -11.28
N ILE A 6 11.85 -20.41 -11.94
CA ILE A 6 12.91 -19.41 -12.16
C ILE A 6 13.26 -18.77 -10.82
N SER A 7 14.53 -18.76 -10.46
CA SER A 7 15.06 -18.07 -9.28
C SER A 7 15.86 -16.82 -9.64
N ASP A 8 16.44 -16.79 -10.83
CA ASP A 8 17.21 -15.66 -11.34
C ASP A 8 16.60 -15.12 -12.64
N ILE A 9 16.29 -13.83 -12.62
CA ILE A 9 15.79 -13.08 -13.75
C ILE A 9 16.82 -12.06 -14.26
N SER A 10 18.04 -12.04 -13.73
CA SER A 10 19.12 -11.14 -14.13
C SER A 10 19.36 -11.04 -15.66
N PRO A 11 19.21 -12.11 -16.48
CA PRO A 11 19.46 -12.02 -17.92
C PRO A 11 18.50 -11.07 -18.66
N ILE A 12 17.27 -10.87 -18.16
CA ILE A 12 16.28 -10.05 -18.87
C ILE A 12 16.58 -8.55 -18.78
N PHE A 13 17.43 -8.13 -17.83
CA PHE A 13 17.86 -6.73 -17.67
C PHE A 13 18.80 -6.26 -18.79
N ALA A 14 19.21 -7.16 -19.68
CA ALA A 14 19.83 -6.79 -20.95
C ALA A 14 18.83 -6.22 -21.97
N SER A 15 17.52 -6.50 -21.82
CA SER A 15 16.49 -6.06 -22.76
C SER A 15 16.32 -4.54 -22.78
N GLU A 16 16.33 -3.96 -23.97
CA GLU A 16 16.17 -2.52 -24.18
C GLU A 16 14.70 -2.11 -24.37
N TYR A 17 13.83 -3.03 -24.80
CA TYR A 17 12.47 -2.70 -25.24
C TYR A 17 11.37 -3.27 -24.35
N LEU A 18 11.72 -3.97 -23.26
CA LEU A 18 10.73 -4.63 -22.42
C LEU A 18 9.81 -3.60 -21.74
N THR A 19 8.53 -3.64 -22.09
CA THR A 19 7.49 -2.77 -21.50
C THR A 19 6.61 -3.50 -20.49
N TYR A 20 6.55 -4.83 -20.58
CA TYR A 20 5.65 -5.66 -19.81
C TYR A 20 6.36 -6.94 -19.36
N LEU A 21 6.39 -7.17 -18.06
CA LEU A 21 7.03 -8.35 -17.48
C LEU A 21 6.11 -9.00 -16.43
N LYS A 22 5.67 -10.21 -16.76
CA LYS A 22 5.02 -11.12 -15.81
C LYS A 22 5.95 -12.29 -15.50
N ALA A 23 6.35 -12.38 -14.25
CA ALA A 23 7.18 -13.46 -13.71
C ALA A 23 6.61 -13.97 -12.38
N ASP A 24 5.29 -13.93 -12.24
CA ASP A 24 4.57 -14.45 -11.08
C ASP A 24 4.69 -15.98 -10.95
N HIS A 25 4.45 -16.53 -9.77
CA HIS A 25 4.52 -17.98 -9.50
C HIS A 25 5.87 -18.58 -9.89
N ASN A 26 6.94 -18.08 -9.27
CA ASN A 26 8.31 -18.52 -9.47
C ASN A 26 9.04 -18.63 -8.12
N ARG A 27 10.38 -18.70 -8.14
CA ARG A 27 11.25 -18.77 -6.95
C ARG A 27 12.20 -17.58 -6.89
N ILE A 28 11.81 -16.44 -7.46
CA ILE A 28 12.66 -15.26 -7.59
C ILE A 28 12.91 -14.65 -6.21
N ILE A 29 14.18 -14.46 -5.89
CA ILE A 29 14.62 -13.88 -4.60
C ILE A 29 15.05 -12.42 -4.72
N LYS A 30 15.40 -11.95 -5.93
CA LYS A 30 15.79 -10.56 -6.20
C LYS A 30 14.97 -10.00 -7.35
N ALA A 31 14.32 -8.86 -7.12
CA ALA A 31 13.42 -8.23 -8.09
C ALA A 31 14.15 -7.53 -9.25
N GLY A 32 15.44 -7.24 -9.08
CA GLY A 32 16.27 -6.69 -10.15
C GLY A 32 17.72 -6.50 -9.76
N ASN A 33 18.42 -5.73 -10.58
CA ASN A 33 19.82 -5.37 -10.38
C ASN A 33 20.02 -3.84 -10.55
N ALA A 34 21.26 -3.38 -10.53
CA ALA A 34 21.58 -1.95 -10.68
C ALA A 34 21.11 -1.35 -12.03
N LYS A 35 20.86 -2.16 -13.06
CA LYS A 35 20.42 -1.72 -14.38
C LYS A 35 18.89 -1.69 -14.45
N ALA A 36 18.34 -0.50 -14.66
CA ALA A 36 16.91 -0.33 -14.84
C ALA A 36 16.45 -0.72 -16.25
N LEU A 37 15.32 -1.41 -16.35
CA LEU A 37 14.55 -1.59 -17.59
C LEU A 37 13.85 -0.27 -17.94
N GLN A 38 14.43 0.48 -18.89
CA GLN A 38 14.06 1.88 -19.16
C GLN A 38 12.63 2.05 -19.69
N HIS A 39 12.07 1.01 -20.30
CA HIS A 39 10.76 1.03 -20.94
C HIS A 39 9.68 0.28 -20.16
N LEU A 40 10.03 -0.36 -19.03
CA LEU A 40 9.10 -1.22 -18.29
C LEU A 40 7.98 -0.37 -17.67
N GLN A 41 6.75 -0.76 -17.93
CA GLN A 41 5.52 -0.10 -17.47
C GLN A 41 4.69 -0.99 -16.55
N PHE A 42 4.79 -2.30 -16.70
CA PHE A 42 4.08 -3.27 -15.89
C PHE A 42 5.05 -4.35 -15.42
N TYR A 43 5.09 -4.59 -14.12
CA TYR A 43 5.96 -5.58 -13.51
C TYR A 43 5.22 -6.38 -12.44
N ASP A 44 5.03 -7.66 -12.69
CA ASP A 44 4.39 -8.60 -11.78
C ASP A 44 5.36 -9.69 -11.36
N LEU A 45 5.65 -9.71 -10.05
CA LEU A 45 6.48 -10.69 -9.36
C LEU A 45 5.67 -11.39 -8.25
N SER A 46 4.35 -11.47 -8.40
CA SER A 46 3.51 -12.11 -7.39
C SER A 46 3.91 -13.57 -7.16
N TYR A 47 3.69 -14.12 -5.96
CA TYR A 47 3.99 -15.53 -5.66
C TYR A 47 5.45 -15.89 -5.96
N ASN A 48 6.37 -15.13 -5.38
CA ASN A 48 7.82 -15.35 -5.43
C ASN A 48 8.41 -15.38 -4.01
N LYS A 49 9.73 -15.20 -3.88
CA LYS A 49 10.50 -15.30 -2.64
C LYS A 49 11.26 -14.02 -2.32
N LEU A 50 10.75 -12.87 -2.77
CA LEU A 50 11.35 -11.58 -2.46
C LEU A 50 11.24 -11.27 -0.97
N THR A 51 12.31 -10.80 -0.36
CA THR A 51 12.35 -10.39 1.06
C THR A 51 12.44 -8.87 1.26
N CYS A 52 12.80 -8.14 0.20
CA CYS A 52 12.85 -6.69 0.13
C CYS A 52 12.47 -6.20 -1.28
N THR A 53 12.37 -4.88 -1.45
CA THR A 53 12.03 -4.23 -2.72
C THR A 53 13.25 -3.63 -3.41
N ASP A 54 14.44 -4.10 -3.07
CA ASP A 54 15.69 -3.55 -3.56
C ASP A 54 15.79 -3.67 -5.09
N TYR A 55 16.46 -2.68 -5.69
CA TYR A 55 16.74 -2.63 -7.12
C TYR A 55 15.52 -2.54 -8.05
N ILE A 56 14.32 -2.30 -7.51
CA ILE A 56 13.15 -1.94 -8.32
C ILE A 56 13.20 -0.45 -8.64
N ASN A 57 13.83 -0.10 -9.76
CA ASN A 57 14.21 1.28 -10.08
C ASN A 57 13.79 1.75 -11.49
N HIS A 58 12.65 1.26 -11.97
CA HIS A 58 12.18 1.44 -13.33
C HIS A 58 11.32 2.71 -13.47
N GLY A 59 11.93 3.78 -14.00
CA GLY A 59 11.31 5.11 -14.04
C GLY A 59 10.08 5.28 -14.94
N ARG A 60 9.69 4.28 -15.73
CA ARG A 60 8.43 4.29 -16.51
C ARG A 60 7.38 3.32 -15.95
N LEU A 61 7.68 2.65 -14.84
CA LEU A 61 6.82 1.65 -14.23
C LEU A 61 5.56 2.31 -13.69
N LYS A 62 4.40 1.84 -14.15
CA LYS A 62 3.08 2.31 -13.73
C LYS A 62 2.40 1.36 -12.75
N HIS A 63 2.62 0.06 -12.95
CA HIS A 63 2.02 -0.99 -12.13
C HIS A 63 3.10 -1.94 -11.64
N LEU A 64 3.23 -2.03 -10.31
CA LEU A 64 4.13 -2.95 -9.63
C LEU A 64 3.31 -3.88 -8.74
N ILE A 65 3.35 -5.18 -9.04
CA ILE A 65 2.58 -6.21 -8.34
C ILE A 65 3.56 -7.16 -7.65
N LEU A 66 3.54 -7.17 -6.33
CA LEU A 66 4.46 -7.91 -5.46
C LEU A 66 3.69 -8.78 -4.46
N ASN A 67 2.46 -9.17 -4.80
CA ASN A 67 1.59 -9.92 -3.91
C ASN A 67 2.21 -11.28 -3.55
N TYR A 68 1.94 -11.78 -2.35
CA TYR A 68 2.33 -13.12 -1.91
C TYR A 68 3.84 -13.39 -2.07
N ASN A 69 4.65 -12.47 -1.57
CA ASN A 69 6.09 -12.62 -1.40
C ASN A 69 6.44 -12.76 0.09
N GLU A 70 7.71 -12.61 0.44
CA GLU A 70 8.19 -12.67 1.83
C GLU A 70 8.77 -11.33 2.29
N ILE A 71 8.29 -10.22 1.71
CA ILE A 71 8.84 -8.88 1.94
C ILE A 71 8.60 -8.49 3.39
N THR A 72 9.67 -8.08 4.09
CA THR A 72 9.59 -7.64 5.51
C THR A 72 9.80 -6.14 5.67
N THR A 73 10.48 -5.49 4.73
CA THR A 73 10.85 -4.07 4.79
C THR A 73 10.78 -3.41 3.41
N LEU A 74 10.44 -2.12 3.40
CA LEU A 74 10.40 -1.26 2.22
C LEU A 74 11.49 -0.18 2.25
N LYS A 75 12.27 -0.09 3.34
CA LYS A 75 13.34 0.90 3.54
C LYS A 75 14.60 0.64 2.71
N GLY A 76 14.65 -0.50 2.02
CA GLY A 76 15.87 -1.01 1.42
C GLY A 76 16.72 -1.80 2.42
N VAL A 77 17.44 -2.81 1.94
CA VAL A 77 18.42 -3.58 2.74
C VAL A 77 19.82 -3.38 2.20
N GLU A 78 20.02 -3.74 0.93
CA GLU A 78 21.25 -3.55 0.15
C GLU A 78 21.10 -2.41 -0.86
N GLY A 79 19.88 -2.21 -1.36
CA GLY A 79 19.52 -1.16 -2.32
C GLY A 79 18.75 0.00 -1.68
N PRO A 80 18.56 1.11 -2.42
CA PRO A 80 17.70 2.19 -1.95
C PRO A 80 16.23 1.73 -1.86
N PRO A 81 15.43 2.32 -0.96
CA PRO A 81 13.99 2.08 -0.90
C PRO A 81 13.30 2.46 -2.21
N LEU A 82 12.04 2.03 -2.35
CA LEU A 82 11.14 2.60 -3.35
C LEU A 82 11.08 4.12 -3.16
N ASN A 83 11.36 4.90 -4.20
CA ASN A 83 11.33 6.36 -4.11
C ASN A 83 10.95 7.01 -5.44
N GLN A 84 10.43 8.24 -5.40
CA GLN A 84 9.99 8.99 -6.58
C GLN A 84 11.06 9.17 -7.64
N PHE A 85 12.33 9.29 -7.29
CA PHE A 85 13.39 9.51 -8.28
C PHE A 85 13.58 8.27 -9.17
N LYS A 86 13.27 7.08 -8.64
CA LYS A 86 13.36 5.82 -9.37
C LYS A 86 12.03 5.34 -9.93
N LEU A 87 10.91 5.73 -9.32
CA LEU A 87 9.56 5.25 -9.66
C LEU A 87 8.59 6.41 -9.95
N ARG A 88 9.06 7.41 -10.68
CA ARG A 88 8.36 8.67 -11.05
C ARG A 88 7.04 8.53 -11.83
N SER A 89 6.61 7.31 -12.16
CA SER A 89 5.38 7.06 -12.92
C SER A 89 4.51 6.00 -12.27
N LEU A 90 4.86 5.56 -11.05
CA LEU A 90 4.17 4.47 -10.39
C LEU A 90 2.81 4.94 -9.89
N GLU A 91 1.75 4.35 -10.44
CA GLU A 91 0.37 4.69 -10.09
C GLU A 91 -0.28 3.64 -9.19
N THR A 92 0.13 2.37 -9.34
CA THR A 92 -0.41 1.23 -8.58
C THR A 92 0.70 0.38 -8.00
N LEU A 93 0.62 0.13 -6.70
CA LEU A 93 1.51 -0.77 -5.96
C LEU A 93 0.68 -1.80 -5.21
N GLU A 94 0.94 -3.08 -5.47
CA GLU A 94 0.33 -4.19 -4.76
C GLU A 94 1.35 -4.96 -3.93
N LEU A 95 1.09 -5.07 -2.63
CA LEU A 95 1.95 -5.69 -1.62
C LEU A 95 1.16 -6.69 -0.75
N ARG A 96 0.01 -7.19 -1.24
CA ARG A 96 -0.87 -8.08 -0.47
C ARG A 96 -0.15 -9.36 -0.07
N GLY A 97 -0.36 -9.86 1.15
CA GLY A 97 0.13 -11.18 1.54
C GLY A 97 1.66 -11.23 1.70
N ASN A 98 2.24 -10.19 2.31
CA ASN A 98 3.67 -10.13 2.65
C ASN A 98 3.85 -10.14 4.19
N LYS A 99 5.08 -9.92 4.66
CA LYS A 99 5.44 -9.90 6.09
C LYS A 99 5.83 -8.49 6.55
N ILE A 100 5.25 -7.46 5.93
CA ILE A 100 5.66 -6.05 6.13
C ILE A 100 5.11 -5.53 7.46
N THR A 101 5.97 -4.91 8.27
CA THR A 101 5.64 -4.44 9.62
C THR A 101 5.56 -2.91 9.74
N SER A 102 6.09 -2.18 8.77
CA SER A 102 6.10 -0.70 8.71
C SER A 102 5.87 -0.22 7.27
N SER A 103 5.18 0.91 7.10
CA SER A 103 4.99 1.57 5.81
C SER A 103 6.07 2.61 5.49
N GLU A 104 7.07 2.76 6.34
CA GLU A 104 8.22 3.61 6.08
C GLU A 104 8.96 3.15 4.82
N GLY A 105 9.44 4.12 4.03
CA GLY A 105 9.97 3.87 2.68
C GLY A 105 8.95 4.12 1.56
N LEU A 106 7.66 4.35 1.86
CA LEU A 106 6.65 4.70 0.85
C LEU A 106 6.34 6.20 0.74
N GLY A 107 6.83 7.02 1.69
CA GLY A 107 6.48 8.44 1.78
C GLY A 107 6.85 9.27 0.54
N GLU A 108 7.87 8.83 -0.20
CA GLU A 108 8.38 9.46 -1.42
C GLU A 108 7.69 8.93 -2.68
N LEU A 109 6.49 8.35 -2.61
CA LEU A 109 5.74 7.91 -3.79
C LEU A 109 4.57 8.87 -4.07
N HIS A 110 4.91 10.10 -4.43
CA HIS A 110 3.94 11.20 -4.56
C HIS A 110 2.85 10.95 -5.63
N ASP A 111 3.16 10.24 -6.70
CA ASP A 111 2.22 9.96 -7.80
C ASP A 111 1.40 8.68 -7.62
N LEU A 112 1.65 7.91 -6.55
CA LEU A 112 0.95 6.66 -6.31
C LEU A 112 -0.53 6.93 -6.03
N LYS A 113 -1.41 6.35 -6.85
CA LYS A 113 -2.86 6.55 -6.76
C LYS A 113 -3.54 5.46 -5.95
N THR A 114 -3.07 4.23 -6.07
CA THR A 114 -3.68 3.06 -5.43
C THR A 114 -2.61 2.20 -4.75
N LEU A 115 -2.81 1.93 -3.46
CA LEU A 115 -1.94 1.07 -2.66
C LEU A 115 -2.75 -0.10 -2.07
N TYR A 116 -2.38 -1.31 -2.47
CA TYR A 116 -2.89 -2.55 -1.87
C TYR A 116 -1.89 -3.09 -0.86
N PHE A 117 -2.22 -2.96 0.42
CA PHE A 117 -1.33 -3.28 1.54
C PHE A 117 -1.98 -4.28 2.52
N SER A 118 -2.94 -5.06 2.02
CA SER A 118 -3.73 -6.00 2.82
C SER A 118 -2.93 -7.25 3.18
N GLU A 119 -3.35 -8.02 4.18
CA GLU A 119 -2.67 -9.27 4.57
C GLU A 119 -1.17 -9.05 4.85
N ASN A 120 -0.86 -8.13 5.76
CA ASN A 120 0.48 -7.82 6.23
C ASN A 120 0.49 -7.74 7.77
N LEU A 121 1.59 -7.26 8.36
CA LEU A 121 1.81 -7.24 9.81
C LEU A 121 1.87 -5.82 10.39
N LEU A 122 1.27 -4.83 9.70
CA LEU A 122 1.27 -3.43 10.13
C LEU A 122 0.53 -3.25 11.46
N ARG A 123 1.10 -2.46 12.38
CA ARG A 123 0.45 -2.04 13.65
C ARG A 123 -0.05 -0.60 13.64
N SER A 124 0.49 0.19 12.71
CA SER A 124 0.19 1.58 12.41
C SER A 124 0.63 1.85 10.97
N VAL A 125 0.32 3.04 10.48
CA VAL A 125 0.87 3.58 9.23
C VAL A 125 1.74 4.79 9.54
N GLU A 126 2.76 5.00 8.73
CA GLU A 126 3.81 6.01 8.86
C GLU A 126 4.01 6.69 7.51
N ASN A 127 4.28 8.00 7.52
CA ASN A 127 4.63 8.81 6.35
C ASN A 127 3.64 8.75 5.18
N ILE A 128 2.37 8.43 5.44
CA ILE A 128 1.33 8.43 4.39
C ILE A 128 0.84 9.84 4.03
N SER A 129 1.16 10.85 4.86
CA SER A 129 0.82 12.26 4.67
C SER A 129 1.45 12.86 3.41
N SER A 130 2.64 12.40 3.02
CA SER A 130 3.39 12.86 1.85
C SER A 130 2.94 12.21 0.54
N MET A 131 2.07 11.19 0.59
CA MET A 131 1.55 10.49 -0.58
C MET A 131 0.40 11.29 -1.23
N ARG A 132 0.73 12.45 -1.81
CA ARG A 132 -0.24 13.44 -2.31
C ARG A 132 -1.18 12.90 -3.39
N GLY A 133 -0.73 11.95 -4.21
CA GLY A 133 -1.54 11.30 -5.26
C GLY A 133 -2.47 10.20 -4.76
N LEU A 134 -2.35 9.76 -3.50
CA LEU A 134 -3.03 8.56 -3.01
C LEU A 134 -4.54 8.78 -2.90
N VAL A 135 -5.30 7.99 -3.66
CA VAL A 135 -6.77 8.03 -3.72
C VAL A 135 -7.39 6.82 -3.04
N ARG A 136 -6.77 5.63 -3.15
CA ARG A 136 -7.29 4.37 -2.60
C ARG A 136 -6.23 3.65 -1.78
N LEU A 137 -6.58 3.33 -0.54
CA LEU A 137 -5.72 2.62 0.39
C LEU A 137 -6.44 1.39 0.97
N HIS A 138 -5.87 0.21 0.73
CA HIS A 138 -6.38 -1.07 1.25
C HIS A 138 -5.44 -1.63 2.32
N LEU A 139 -5.84 -1.54 3.58
CA LEU A 139 -5.10 -2.02 4.76
C LEU A 139 -5.78 -3.21 5.43
N ARG A 140 -6.64 -3.93 4.70
CA ARG A 140 -7.43 -5.04 5.24
C ARG A 140 -6.52 -6.13 5.83
N ASP A 141 -6.96 -6.80 6.88
CA ASP A 141 -6.30 -7.97 7.47
C ASP A 141 -4.83 -7.67 7.82
N ASN A 142 -4.64 -6.60 8.60
CA ASN A 142 -3.38 -6.23 9.27
C ASN A 142 -3.57 -6.28 10.79
N SER A 143 -2.62 -5.77 11.57
CA SER A 143 -2.71 -5.66 13.04
C SER A 143 -2.82 -4.21 13.52
N ILE A 144 -3.40 -3.31 12.71
CA ILE A 144 -3.43 -1.88 13.02
C ILE A 144 -4.28 -1.63 14.27
N ARG A 145 -3.70 -0.95 15.26
CA ARG A 145 -4.36 -0.55 16.51
C ARG A 145 -4.46 0.96 16.65
N HIS A 146 -3.49 1.67 16.08
CA HIS A 146 -3.35 3.11 16.21
C HIS A 146 -3.44 3.79 14.83
N LEU A 147 -4.21 4.87 14.77
CA LEU A 147 -4.47 5.64 13.55
C LEU A 147 -3.73 6.99 13.53
N ASP A 148 -2.66 7.13 14.31
CA ASP A 148 -1.87 8.37 14.41
C ASP A 148 -1.27 8.81 13.06
N GLY A 149 -0.90 7.86 12.20
CA GLY A 149 -0.42 8.16 10.85
C GLY A 149 -1.44 8.86 9.95
N PHE A 150 -2.73 8.87 10.33
CA PHE A 150 -3.77 9.61 9.63
C PHE A 150 -4.00 11.01 10.17
N LEU A 151 -3.38 11.44 11.29
CA LEU A 151 -3.58 12.80 11.85
C LEU A 151 -3.29 13.91 10.82
N GLN A 152 -2.34 13.67 9.92
CA GLN A 152 -2.04 14.51 8.76
C GLN A 152 -2.17 13.71 7.46
N GLY A 153 -3.19 12.86 7.36
CA GLY A 153 -3.29 11.87 6.28
C GLY A 153 -3.33 12.46 4.85
N PRO A 154 -3.18 11.61 3.83
CA PRO A 154 -3.03 12.04 2.45
C PRO A 154 -4.23 12.88 1.98
N PRO A 155 -3.99 14.07 1.36
CA PRO A 155 -5.02 15.07 1.13
C PRO A 155 -6.11 14.61 0.15
N ASN A 156 -5.80 13.66 -0.73
CA ASN A 156 -6.68 13.20 -1.81
C ASN A 156 -7.29 11.80 -1.56
N LEU A 157 -7.16 11.25 -0.35
CA LEU A 157 -7.62 9.91 -0.04
C LEU A 157 -9.15 9.83 -0.01
N GLN A 158 -9.73 9.05 -0.92
CA GLN A 158 -11.19 8.91 -1.08
C GLN A 158 -11.72 7.56 -0.59
N TYR A 159 -10.88 6.53 -0.58
CA TYR A 159 -11.25 5.19 -0.17
C TYR A 159 -10.23 4.63 0.82
N LEU A 160 -10.72 4.17 1.97
CA LEU A 160 -9.92 3.54 3.02
C LEU A 160 -10.60 2.26 3.50
N ASN A 161 -9.89 1.13 3.37
CA ASN A 161 -10.34 -0.14 3.92
C ASN A 161 -9.43 -0.59 5.07
N LEU A 162 -10.00 -0.64 6.28
CA LEU A 162 -9.35 -1.05 7.53
C LEU A 162 -9.99 -2.32 8.12
N ARG A 163 -10.82 -3.06 7.36
CA ARG A 163 -11.43 -4.32 7.82
C ARG A 163 -10.36 -5.30 8.33
N GLY A 164 -10.68 -6.05 9.38
CA GLY A 164 -9.77 -7.08 9.90
C GLY A 164 -8.52 -6.54 10.59
N ASN A 165 -8.59 -5.29 11.09
CA ASN A 165 -7.59 -4.71 11.98
C ASN A 165 -8.05 -4.77 13.45
N GLN A 166 -7.22 -4.26 14.37
CA GLN A 166 -7.41 -4.31 15.82
C GLN A 166 -7.78 -2.93 16.41
N ILE A 167 -8.54 -2.13 15.65
CA ILE A 167 -8.97 -0.79 16.05
C ILE A 167 -10.20 -0.92 16.96
N LYS A 168 -10.00 -0.80 18.28
CA LYS A 168 -11.05 -1.07 19.29
C LYS A 168 -11.64 0.18 19.96
N ARG A 169 -11.03 1.35 19.75
CA ARG A 169 -11.31 2.55 20.55
C ARG A 169 -11.84 3.70 19.66
N TRP A 170 -12.94 4.32 20.07
CA TRP A 170 -13.50 5.50 19.42
C TRP A 170 -12.50 6.66 19.24
N PRO A 171 -11.63 6.99 20.22
CA PRO A 171 -10.57 7.98 20.03
C PRO A 171 -9.67 7.73 18.83
N GLU A 172 -9.41 6.48 18.44
CA GLU A 172 -8.62 6.18 17.24
C GLU A 172 -9.38 6.55 15.97
N ILE A 173 -10.68 6.24 15.91
CA ILE A 173 -11.53 6.59 14.76
C ILE A 173 -11.62 8.10 14.58
N LYS A 174 -11.64 8.89 15.68
CA LYS A 174 -11.63 10.36 15.62
C LYS A 174 -10.39 10.92 14.90
N LYS A 175 -9.28 10.19 14.84
CA LYS A 175 -8.06 10.62 14.13
C LYS A 175 -8.22 10.65 12.61
N LEU A 176 -9.26 9.99 12.07
CA LEU A 176 -9.59 10.01 10.64
C LEU A 176 -10.30 11.30 10.19
N THR A 177 -10.65 12.21 11.11
CA THR A 177 -11.35 13.48 10.80
C THR A 177 -10.54 14.42 9.92
N SER A 178 -9.22 14.28 9.90
CA SER A 178 -8.29 14.99 9.00
C SER A 178 -8.48 14.62 7.52
N LEU A 179 -9.04 13.45 7.22
CA LEU A 179 -9.22 12.93 5.86
C LEU A 179 -10.43 13.57 5.18
N SER A 180 -10.33 14.86 4.88
CA SER A 180 -11.43 15.68 4.38
C SER A 180 -12.02 15.23 3.03
N THR A 181 -11.30 14.42 2.24
CA THR A 181 -11.75 13.90 0.93
C THR A 181 -12.29 12.48 1.00
N LEU A 182 -12.29 11.84 2.17
CA LEU A 182 -12.71 10.46 2.35
C LEU A 182 -14.21 10.29 2.07
N LYS A 183 -14.54 9.37 1.17
CA LYS A 183 -15.91 9.05 0.75
C LYS A 183 -16.36 7.68 1.25
N ILE A 184 -15.44 6.73 1.26
CA ILE A 184 -15.71 5.34 1.62
C ILE A 184 -14.72 4.92 2.70
N LEU A 185 -15.26 4.53 3.85
CA LEU A 185 -14.53 3.93 4.96
C LEU A 185 -15.12 2.55 5.25
N ILE A 186 -14.27 1.53 5.26
CA ILE A 186 -14.64 0.16 5.63
C ILE A 186 -13.92 -0.21 6.92
N LEU A 187 -14.68 -0.59 7.95
CA LEU A 187 -14.19 -1.03 9.26
C LEU A 187 -14.75 -2.43 9.58
N SER A 188 -14.16 -3.14 10.54
CA SER A 188 -14.74 -4.38 11.08
C SER A 188 -15.89 -4.07 12.06
N GLY A 189 -16.96 -4.87 12.01
CA GLY A 189 -18.16 -4.70 12.83
C GLY A 189 -18.09 -5.22 14.27
N GLU A 190 -16.97 -5.79 14.73
CA GLU A 190 -16.97 -6.57 15.97
C GLU A 190 -16.96 -5.75 17.28
N PHE A 191 -16.70 -4.44 17.24
CA PHE A 191 -16.69 -3.62 18.46
C PHE A 191 -16.99 -2.14 18.16
N MET A 192 -18.18 -1.87 17.61
CA MET A 192 -18.82 -0.60 17.89
C MET A 192 -19.62 -0.81 19.18
N PRO A 193 -19.12 -0.43 20.37
CA PRO A 193 -19.95 -0.51 21.56
C PRO A 193 -21.23 0.26 21.27
N SER A 194 -22.35 -0.34 21.68
CA SER A 194 -23.72 0.17 21.57
C SER A 194 -23.71 1.69 21.70
N PRO A 195 -24.41 2.43 20.84
CA PRO A 195 -24.25 3.87 20.81
C PRO A 195 -24.69 4.42 22.17
N CYS A 196 -23.81 5.10 22.89
CA CYS A 196 -24.32 6.17 23.74
C CYS A 196 -24.82 7.22 22.78
N TRP A 197 -26.11 7.14 22.44
CA TRP A 197 -26.87 8.09 21.64
C TRP A 197 -27.03 9.40 22.43
N ASP A 198 -25.94 10.03 22.84
CA ASP A 198 -26.01 11.42 23.29
C ASP A 198 -25.83 12.32 22.06
N PHE A 199 -26.96 12.62 21.43
CA PHE A 199 -27.10 13.51 20.29
C PHE A 199 -26.54 14.92 20.54
N SER A 200 -26.17 15.29 21.78
CA SER A 200 -25.60 16.61 22.10
C SER A 200 -24.11 16.75 21.75
N CYS A 201 -23.37 15.65 21.54
CA CYS A 201 -21.95 15.71 21.15
C CYS A 201 -21.73 15.51 19.64
N PHE A 202 -22.81 15.29 18.87
CA PHE A 202 -22.76 15.04 17.43
C PHE A 202 -22.92 16.34 16.62
N SER A 203 -21.85 17.15 16.58
CA SER A 203 -21.61 18.04 15.43
C SER A 203 -20.82 17.32 14.33
N TRP A 204 -21.04 16.02 14.16
CA TRP A 204 -20.95 15.43 12.82
C TRP A 204 -22.20 15.85 12.06
N HIS A 205 -22.16 17.07 11.55
CA HIS A 205 -23.03 17.47 10.47
C HIS A 205 -22.80 16.48 9.31
N PHE A 206 -23.73 15.55 9.18
CA PHE A 206 -24.04 14.75 7.99
C PHE A 206 -24.48 15.69 6.83
N THR A 207 -23.73 16.75 6.55
CA THR A 207 -23.97 17.69 5.43
C THR A 207 -22.97 17.54 4.29
N ARG A 208 -22.30 16.39 4.19
CA ARG A 208 -21.78 15.94 2.90
C ARG A 208 -22.59 14.75 2.43
N LYS A 209 -23.43 14.98 1.41
CA LYS A 209 -24.33 14.05 0.71
C LYS A 209 -23.74 12.69 0.24
N ASN A 210 -22.52 12.32 0.63
CA ASN A 210 -21.75 11.24 0.00
C ASN A 210 -21.09 10.24 0.97
N PHE A 211 -21.31 10.31 2.29
CA PHE A 211 -20.71 9.35 3.22
C PHE A 211 -21.67 8.18 3.50
N LYS A 212 -21.36 7.00 2.96
CA LYS A 212 -22.04 5.73 3.33
C LYS A 212 -21.01 4.83 4.02
N PRO A 213 -20.93 4.80 5.35
CA PRO A 213 -20.12 3.79 6.03
C PRO A 213 -20.74 2.42 5.71
N ILE A 214 -19.98 1.56 5.02
CA ILE A 214 -20.39 0.18 4.80
C ILE A 214 -19.80 -0.63 5.94
N ILE A 215 -20.62 -0.86 6.97
CA ILE A 215 -20.33 -1.83 8.04
C ILE A 215 -20.82 -3.18 7.50
N LYS A 216 -19.90 -4.13 7.32
CA LYS A 216 -20.19 -5.51 6.91
C LYS A 216 -19.58 -6.49 7.91
#